data_AF-A0A939DS94-F1
#
_entry.id   AF-A0A939DS94-F1
#
_cell.length_a   1.000
_cell.length_b   1.000
_cell.length_c   1.000
_cell.angle_alpha   90.00
_cell.angle_beta   90.00
_cell.angle_gamma   90.00
#
_symmetry.space_group_name_H-M   'P 1'
#
loop_
_entity.id
_entity.type
_entity.pdbx_description
1 polymer ?
#
loop_
_entity_poly.entity_id
_entity_poly.type
_entity_poly.pdbx_seq_one_letter_code
_entity_poly.pdbx_strand_id
1 'polypeptide(L)'
;AVLPWQWSRQQYNGLENGLVVANPFEVLRFDADNLYLGDEVFSRAKIKRLVLDEVEGKGLFQLPFNQRHAKVPQVLFDGEYLPQLRRMLSEQLPGVEVIT
;
A
#
# COMPACT_ATOMS: atom_id res chain seq x y z
N ALA A 1 -18.64 25.87 7.22
CA ALA A 1 -17.32 25.38 7.65
C ALA A 1 -17.40 23.87 7.75
N VAL A 2 -16.71 23.14 6.88
CA VAL A 2 -16.68 21.68 6.91
C VAL A 2 -15.47 21.28 7.76
N LEU A 3 -15.69 20.48 8.80
CA LEU A 3 -14.66 20.14 9.79
C LEU A 3 -13.72 19.02 9.28
N PRO A 4 -12.44 19.00 9.69
CA PRO A 4 -11.38 18.19 9.07
C PRO A 4 -11.52 16.69 9.26
N TRP A 5 -12.42 16.25 10.13
CA TRP A 5 -12.49 14.86 10.62
C TRP A 5 -13.54 14.00 9.90
N GLN A 6 -14.27 14.54 8.91
CA GLN A 6 -15.31 13.81 8.18
C GLN A 6 -14.77 12.88 7.08
N TRP A 7 -13.45 12.84 6.85
CA TRP A 7 -12.82 11.97 5.86
C TRP A 7 -12.65 10.51 6.32
N SER A 8 -12.86 10.20 7.60
CA SER A 8 -12.60 8.85 8.15
C SER A 8 -13.71 7.82 7.90
N ARG A 9 -14.76 8.16 7.12
CA ARG A 9 -15.90 7.25 6.87
C ARG A 9 -16.35 7.13 5.41
N GLN A 10 -15.54 7.57 4.45
CA GLN A 10 -15.78 7.16 3.06
C GLN A 10 -15.13 5.81 2.80
N GLN A 11 -15.90 4.78 3.12
CA GLN A 11 -16.14 3.66 2.20
C GLN A 11 -14.88 2.88 1.78
N TYR A 12 -14.57 1.85 2.56
CA TYR A 12 -13.94 0.62 2.06
C TYR A 12 -14.92 -0.12 1.12
N ASN A 13 -15.37 0.56 0.06
CA ASN A 13 -16.17 -0.02 -1.00
C ASN A 13 -15.22 -0.56 -2.06
N GLY A 14 -14.87 -1.84 -1.94
CA GLY A 14 -14.49 -2.69 -3.07
C GLY A 14 -13.15 -2.36 -3.75
N LEU A 15 -12.37 -3.39 -4.00
CA LEU A 15 -11.21 -3.34 -4.90
C LEU A 15 -11.65 -3.10 -6.35
N GLU A 16 -12.09 -1.87 -6.67
CA GLU A 16 -12.29 -1.45 -8.05
C GLU A 16 -11.14 -0.58 -8.57
N ASN A 17 -10.52 0.29 -7.75
CA ASN A 17 -9.48 1.25 -8.18
C ASN A 17 -8.29 1.44 -7.19
N GLY A 18 -8.08 0.55 -6.22
CA GLY A 18 -7.06 0.68 -5.19
C GLY A 18 -7.57 1.29 -3.88
N LEU A 19 -6.82 1.07 -2.79
CA LEU A 19 -7.19 1.51 -1.45
C LEU A 19 -6.68 2.94 -1.22
N VAL A 20 -7.50 3.78 -0.58
CA VAL A 20 -7.08 5.11 -0.10
C VAL A 20 -7.27 5.13 1.40
N VAL A 21 -6.19 5.33 2.14
CA VAL A 21 -6.18 5.34 3.61
C VAL A 21 -5.35 6.51 4.11
N ALA A 22 -5.59 7.02 5.32
CA ALA A 22 -4.70 8.03 5.89
C ALA A 22 -3.33 7.41 6.23
N ASN A 23 -3.38 6.32 7.01
CA ASN A 23 -2.22 5.60 7.47
C ASN A 23 -2.09 4.23 6.76
N PRO A 24 -0.99 3.97 6.01
CA PRO A 24 -0.83 2.74 5.25
C PRO A 24 -0.72 1.49 6.16
N PHE A 25 -0.29 1.65 7.42
CA PHE A 25 -0.12 0.55 8.37
C PHE A 25 -1.47 -0.03 8.87
N GLU A 26 -2.59 0.64 8.60
CA GLU A 26 -3.93 0.11 8.92
C GLU A 26 -4.33 -1.06 7.99
N VAL A 27 -3.83 -1.03 6.75
CA VAL A 27 -4.14 -2.04 5.73
C VAL A 27 -2.96 -2.93 5.41
N LEU A 28 -1.74 -2.51 5.73
CA LEU A 28 -0.52 -3.22 5.39
C LEU A 28 0.02 -4.01 6.58
N ARG A 29 -0.02 -5.35 6.48
CA ARG A 29 0.47 -6.25 7.54
C ARG A 29 1.38 -7.32 6.96
N PHE A 30 2.32 -7.80 7.76
CA PHE A 30 3.22 -8.90 7.39
C PHE A 30 3.11 -10.04 8.39
N ASP A 31 3.23 -11.27 7.89
CA ASP A 31 3.57 -12.44 8.69
C ASP A 31 4.85 -13.09 8.13
N ALA A 32 5.15 -14.32 8.57
CA ALA A 32 6.32 -15.06 8.14
C ALA A 32 6.45 -15.20 6.60
N ASP A 33 5.35 -15.41 5.90
CA ASP A 33 5.36 -15.80 4.48
C ASP A 33 4.59 -14.84 3.56
N ASN A 34 3.76 -13.97 4.14
CA ASN A 34 2.75 -13.19 3.45
C ASN A 34 2.82 -11.69 3.77
N LEU A 35 2.49 -10.92 2.75
CA LEU A 35 2.07 -9.54 2.82
C LEU A 35 0.54 -9.50 2.68
N TYR A 36 -0.10 -8.83 3.61
CA TYR A 36 -1.52 -8.53 3.60
C TYR A 36 -1.72 -7.07 3.20
N LEU A 37 -2.66 -6.84 2.29
CA LEU A 37 -3.08 -5.52 1.84
C LEU A 37 -4.61 -5.43 1.94
N GLY A 38 -5.11 -4.91 3.06
CA GLY A 38 -6.51 -5.06 3.42
C GLY A 38 -6.86 -6.55 3.59
N ASP A 39 -7.74 -7.04 2.72
CA ASP A 39 -8.17 -8.44 2.67
C ASP A 39 -7.38 -9.29 1.64
N GLU A 40 -6.52 -8.65 0.83
CA GLU A 40 -5.71 -9.38 -0.16
C GLU A 40 -4.43 -9.96 0.47
N VAL A 41 -4.05 -11.15 0.03
CA VAL A 41 -2.87 -11.87 0.51
C VAL A 41 -1.89 -12.15 -0.63
N PHE A 42 -0.63 -11.78 -0.40
CA PHE A 42 0.47 -11.94 -1.34
C PHE A 42 1.62 -12.69 -0.68
N SER A 43 2.08 -13.76 -1.30
CA SER A 43 3.29 -14.44 -0.83
C SER A 43 4.52 -13.53 -1.01
N ARG A 44 5.26 -13.28 0.08
CA ARG A 44 6.48 -12.47 0.10
C ARG A 44 7.51 -12.98 -0.89
N ALA A 45 7.65 -14.30 -1.01
CA ALA A 45 8.57 -14.93 -1.96
C ALA A 45 8.29 -14.59 -3.43
N LYS A 46 7.03 -14.25 -3.76
CA LYS A 46 6.58 -13.89 -5.11
C LYS A 46 6.63 -12.39 -5.40
N ILE A 47 6.88 -11.56 -4.40
CA ILE A 47 7.07 -10.12 -4.60
C ILE A 47 8.52 -9.91 -5.02
N LYS A 48 8.74 -9.41 -6.23
CA LYS A 48 10.09 -9.14 -6.76
C LYS A 48 10.33 -7.66 -7.00
N ARG A 49 9.26 -6.92 -7.28
CA ARG A 49 9.28 -5.47 -7.48
C ARG A 49 8.06 -4.86 -6.84
N LEU A 50 8.23 -3.67 -6.29
CA LEU A 50 7.15 -2.83 -5.79
C LEU A 50 7.37 -1.38 -6.23
N VAL A 51 6.29 -0.61 -6.31
CA VAL A 51 6.36 0.85 -6.48
C VAL A 51 6.18 1.49 -5.11
N LEU A 52 7.04 2.43 -4.76
CA LEU A 52 6.88 3.28 -3.59
C LEU A 52 7.34 4.70 -3.92
N ASP A 53 6.37 5.57 -4.20
CA ASP A 53 6.60 6.92 -4.71
C ASP A 53 5.70 7.97 -4.04
N GLU A 54 5.97 9.25 -4.27
CA GLU A 54 5.13 10.37 -3.85
C GLU A 54 4.41 10.97 -5.07
N VAL A 55 3.07 10.99 -5.02
CA VAL A 55 2.21 11.53 -6.08
C VAL A 55 1.27 12.56 -5.47
N GLU A 56 1.37 13.82 -5.93
CA GLU A 56 0.50 14.93 -5.49
C GLU A 56 0.49 15.13 -3.96
N GLY A 57 1.64 14.95 -3.30
CA GLY A 57 1.78 15.06 -1.84
C GLY A 57 1.24 13.85 -1.04
N LYS A 58 0.84 12.77 -1.74
CA LYS A 58 0.44 11.49 -1.16
C LYS A 58 1.50 10.44 -1.42
N GLY A 59 1.64 9.49 -0.51
CA GLY A 59 2.39 8.28 -0.78
C GLY A 59 1.59 7.30 -1.63
N LEU A 60 2.28 6.65 -2.56
CA LEU A 60 1.76 5.60 -3.42
C LEU A 60 2.55 4.32 -3.19
N PHE A 61 1.86 3.23 -2.88
CA PHE A 61 2.41 1.88 -2.83
C PHE A 61 1.70 1.00 -3.86
N GLN A 62 2.44 0.28 -4.70
CA GLN A 62 1.85 -0.66 -5.67
C GLN A 62 2.63 -1.96 -5.80
N LEU A 63 1.92 -3.02 -6.17
CA LEU A 63 2.50 -4.31 -6.54
C LEU A 63 2.24 -4.62 -8.03
N PRO A 64 2.96 -3.96 -8.97
CA PRO A 64 2.64 -3.98 -10.39
C PRO A 64 2.68 -5.37 -11.03
N PHE A 65 3.48 -6.30 -10.49
CA PHE A 65 3.63 -7.67 -11.00
C PHE A 65 2.77 -8.69 -10.25
N ASN A 66 1.99 -8.26 -9.25
CA ASN A 66 1.15 -9.15 -8.45
C ASN A 66 -0.33 -8.90 -8.74
N GLN A 67 -0.65 -8.61 -10.01
CA GLN A 67 -2.00 -8.30 -10.45
C GLN A 67 -3.03 -9.36 -10.06
N ARG A 68 -4.25 -8.89 -9.78
CA ARG A 68 -5.45 -9.71 -9.54
C ARG A 68 -6.56 -9.21 -10.44
N HIS A 69 -7.19 -10.11 -11.19
CA HIS A 69 -8.27 -9.75 -12.13
C HIS A 69 -7.89 -8.58 -13.07
N ALA A 70 -6.66 -8.59 -13.60
CA ALA A 70 -6.08 -7.54 -14.46
C ALA A 70 -5.94 -6.15 -13.81
N LYS A 71 -5.99 -6.07 -12.46
CA LYS A 71 -5.78 -4.84 -11.70
C LYS A 71 -4.51 -4.93 -10.87
N VAL A 72 -3.80 -3.81 -10.76
CA VAL A 72 -2.62 -3.66 -9.90
C VAL A 72 -3.07 -3.35 -8.48
N PRO A 73 -2.71 -4.17 -7.47
CA PRO A 73 -2.94 -3.83 -6.08
C PRO A 73 -2.19 -2.54 -5.73
N GLN A 74 -2.90 -1.55 -5.21
CA GLN A 74 -2.34 -0.24 -4.87
C GLN A 74 -2.96 0.37 -3.62
N VAL A 75 -2.17 1.18 -2.93
CA VAL A 75 -2.57 2.00 -1.79
C VAL A 75 -2.07 3.42 -1.97
N LEU A 76 -2.98 4.39 -1.87
CA LEU A 76 -2.65 5.80 -1.68
C LEU A 76 -2.80 6.16 -0.21
N PHE A 77 -1.85 6.91 0.33
CA PHE A 77 -1.81 7.28 1.73
C PHE A 77 -1.17 8.64 1.99
N ASP A 78 -1.24 9.14 3.22
CA ASP A 78 -0.67 10.44 3.57
C ASP A 78 0.86 10.39 3.46
N GLY A 79 1.46 11.34 2.72
CA GLY A 79 2.88 11.31 2.35
C GLY A 79 3.85 11.27 3.54
N GLU A 80 3.42 11.73 4.72
CA GLU A 80 4.22 11.72 5.95
C GLU A 80 4.69 10.31 6.35
N TYR A 81 3.95 9.26 5.98
CA TYR A 81 4.30 7.88 6.32
C TYR A 81 5.31 7.25 5.36
N LEU A 82 5.63 7.90 4.24
CA LEU A 82 6.46 7.33 3.18
C LEU A 82 7.87 6.94 3.65
N PRO A 83 8.60 7.75 4.46
CA PRO A 83 9.91 7.34 4.98
C PRO A 83 9.82 6.10 5.88
N GLN A 84 8.80 6.03 6.74
CA GLN A 84 8.60 4.91 7.64
C GLN A 84 8.22 3.63 6.87
N LEU A 85 7.33 3.75 5.89
CA LEU A 85 6.91 2.63 5.04
C LEU A 85 8.10 2.10 4.22
N ARG A 86 8.92 3.00 3.65
CA ARG A 86 10.15 2.62 2.92
C ARG A 86 11.09 1.77 3.77
N ARG A 87 11.32 2.19 5.02
CA ARG A 87 12.16 1.45 5.97
C ARG A 87 11.58 0.06 6.26
N MET A 88 10.30 0.00 6.63
CA MET A 88 9.65 -1.28 6.93
C MET A 88 9.67 -2.22 5.72
N LEU A 89 9.40 -1.74 4.50
CA LEU A 89 9.44 -2.57 3.29
C LEU A 89 10.85 -3.10 3.01
N SER A 90 11.89 -2.30 3.26
CA SER A 90 13.28 -2.73 3.09
C SER A 90 13.66 -3.84 4.10
N GLU A 91 13.13 -3.77 5.32
CA GLU A 91 13.34 -4.78 6.37
C GLU A 91 12.52 -6.07 6.10
N GLN A 92 11.26 -5.93 5.68
CA GLN A 92 10.34 -7.04 5.49
C GLN A 92 10.45 -7.73 4.12
N LEU A 93 10.95 -7.04 3.10
CA LEU A 93 11.09 -7.56 1.74
C LEU A 93 12.54 -7.38 1.25
N PRO A 94 13.53 -8.02 1.89
CA PRO A 94 14.92 -7.87 1.50
C PRO A 94 15.14 -8.36 0.07
N GLY A 95 15.82 -7.53 -0.73
CA GLY A 95 16.14 -7.84 -2.12
C GLY A 95 15.01 -7.61 -3.13
N VAL A 96 13.87 -7.07 -2.69
CA VAL A 96 12.84 -6.56 -3.61
C VAL A 96 13.28 -5.22 -4.20
N GLU A 97 13.13 -5.09 -5.52
CA GLU A 97 13.42 -3.85 -6.24
C GLU A 97 12.31 -2.83 -5.97
N VAL A 98 12.69 -1.65 -5.47
CA VAL A 98 11.77 -0.53 -5.25
C VAL A 98 11.86 0.42 -6.44
N ILE A 99 10.77 0.57 -7.16
CA ILE A 99 10.59 1.55 -8.24
C ILE A 99 10.05 2.83 -7.59
N THR A 100 10.71 3.95 -7.84
CA THR A 100 10.26 5.30 -7.47
C THR A 100 9.81 6.00 -8.74
#